data_AF-A0A183B7J4-F1
#
_entry.id   AF-A0A183B7J4-F1
#
_cell.length_a   1.000
_cell.length_b   1.000
_cell.length_c   1.000
_cell.angle_alpha   90.00
_cell.angle_beta   90.00
_cell.angle_gamma   90.00
#
_symmetry.space_group_name_H-M   'P 1'
#
loop_
_entity.id
_entity.type
_entity.pdbx_description
1 polymer ?
#
loop_
_entity_poly.entity_id
_entity_poly.type
_entity_poly.pdbx_seq_one_letter_code
_entity_poly.pdbx_strand_id
1 'polypeptide(L)'
;MTHILQIPKPDGTMRKWTSYFDYIVIDAKKPSFFQEGTILRVVEQTTGQRSIGHHMGKLETGQIYSGGSCEVFSNLIGARGKDVLYVGDHIFGDILKSKKTVGWRTYLVIPELANEIYVWKKKKALFDQLQDLDNSLENSYRYVGAYYFSIDSFASI
;
A
#
# COMPACT_ATOMS: atom_id res chain seq x y z
N MET A 1 11.55 -15.20 -3.80
CA MET A 1 10.30 -15.99 -3.84
C MET A 1 10.50 -17.48 -3.59
N THR A 2 11.52 -18.13 -4.16
CA THR A 2 11.83 -19.55 -3.89
C THR A 2 11.82 -19.92 -2.40
N HIS A 3 12.54 -19.17 -1.57
CA HIS A 3 12.61 -19.43 -0.12
C HIS A 3 11.28 -19.29 0.64
N ILE A 4 10.31 -18.55 0.08
CA ILE A 4 9.03 -18.26 0.74
C ILE A 4 7.94 -19.22 0.27
N LEU A 5 7.93 -19.57 -1.03
CA LEU A 5 6.79 -20.22 -1.68
C LEU A 5 7.10 -21.60 -2.28
N GLN A 6 8.38 -21.97 -2.41
CA GLN A 6 8.78 -23.31 -2.83
C GLN A 6 9.16 -24.12 -1.60
N ILE A 7 8.16 -24.46 -0.79
CA ILE A 7 8.29 -25.31 0.40
C ILE A 7 7.68 -26.68 0.06
N PRO A 8 8.27 -27.81 0.50
CA PRO A 8 7.70 -29.14 0.27
C PRO A 8 6.30 -29.24 0.87
N LYS A 9 5.36 -29.72 0.07
CA LYS A 9 4.06 -30.13 0.57
C LYS A 9 4.18 -31.41 1.42
N PRO A 10 3.17 -31.75 2.24
CA PRO A 10 3.19 -32.97 3.04
C PRO A 10 3.40 -34.27 2.23
N ASP A 11 3.03 -34.27 0.95
CA ASP A 11 3.23 -35.36 0.00
C ASP A 11 4.63 -35.40 -0.64
N GLY A 12 5.54 -34.52 -0.22
CA GLY A 12 6.89 -34.37 -0.77
C GLY A 12 6.96 -33.63 -2.10
N THR A 13 5.82 -33.20 -2.67
CA THR A 13 5.82 -32.48 -3.96
C THR A 13 6.21 -31.02 -3.78
N MET A 14 6.94 -30.50 -4.77
CA MET A 14 7.42 -29.12 -4.81
C MET A 14 6.69 -28.35 -5.90
N ARG A 15 5.93 -27.31 -5.51
CA ARG A 15 5.28 -26.40 -6.46
C ARG A 15 6.19 -25.21 -6.74
N LYS A 16 6.47 -24.93 -8.02
CA LYS A 16 7.23 -23.72 -8.43
C LYS A 16 6.46 -22.46 -8.02
N TRP A 17 7.13 -21.52 -7.36
CA TRP A 17 6.52 -20.25 -6.91
C TRP A 17 5.83 -19.46 -8.04
N THR A 18 6.34 -19.55 -9.27
CA THR A 18 5.75 -18.86 -10.42
C THR A 18 4.34 -19.31 -10.73
N SER A 19 3.99 -20.57 -10.41
CA SER A 19 2.66 -21.12 -10.66
C SER A 19 1.56 -20.62 -9.70
N TYR A 20 1.91 -19.81 -8.70
CA TYR A 20 0.91 -19.15 -7.84
C TYR A 20 0.40 -17.85 -8.44
N PHE A 21 0.99 -17.39 -9.54
CA PHE A 21 0.68 -16.11 -10.17
C PHE A 21 0.30 -16.34 -11.63
N ASP A 22 -0.84 -15.79 -12.05
CA ASP A 22 -1.23 -15.81 -13.46
C ASP A 22 -0.27 -14.95 -14.30
N TYR A 23 0.15 -13.81 -13.74
CA TYR A 23 1.06 -12.85 -14.36
C TYR A 23 2.12 -12.38 -13.36
N ILE A 24 3.36 -12.26 -13.83
CA ILE A 24 4.51 -11.85 -13.00
C ILE A 24 5.16 -10.64 -13.64
N VAL A 25 5.24 -9.53 -12.91
CA VAL A 25 5.95 -8.32 -13.33
C VAL A 25 7.05 -8.02 -12.33
N ILE A 26 8.28 -7.86 -12.82
CA ILE A 26 9.46 -7.45 -12.07
C ILE A 26 9.92 -6.06 -12.54
N ASP A 27 10.88 -5.46 -11.84
CA ASP A 27 11.45 -4.14 -12.19
C ASP A 27 10.40 -3.05 -12.43
N ALA A 28 9.27 -3.08 -11.69
CA ALA A 28 8.20 -2.10 -11.85
C ALA A 28 8.69 -0.65 -11.67
N LYS A 29 9.79 -0.44 -10.92
CA LYS A 29 10.36 0.89 -10.61
C LYS A 29 9.33 1.83 -10.02
N LYS A 30 8.71 1.42 -8.90
CA LYS A 30 7.82 2.29 -8.14
C LYS A 30 8.59 3.54 -7.66
N PRO A 31 8.01 4.75 -7.70
CA PRO A 31 6.60 5.06 -8.02
C PRO A 31 6.32 5.28 -9.52
N SER A 32 7.32 5.26 -10.40
CA SER A 32 7.16 5.50 -11.85
C SER A 32 6.17 4.54 -12.50
N PHE A 33 6.07 3.30 -11.98
CA PHE A 33 5.06 2.33 -12.39
C PHE A 33 3.63 2.87 -12.39
N PHE A 34 3.28 3.72 -11.42
CA PHE A 34 1.94 4.29 -11.25
C PHE A 34 1.77 5.62 -11.99
N GLN A 35 2.70 5.96 -12.87
CA GLN A 35 2.67 7.12 -13.76
C GLN A 35 2.86 6.61 -15.20
N GLU A 36 3.78 7.18 -15.96
CA GLU A 36 4.08 6.75 -17.34
C GLU A 36 4.75 5.36 -17.41
N GLY A 37 5.37 4.90 -16.32
CA GLY A 37 6.04 3.61 -16.26
C GLY A 37 7.28 3.51 -17.14
N THR A 38 7.57 2.30 -17.62
CA THR A 38 8.68 2.01 -18.54
C THR A 38 8.24 1.04 -19.63
N ILE A 39 9.13 0.74 -20.56
CA ILE A 39 8.90 -0.27 -21.58
C ILE A 39 8.66 -1.63 -20.93
N LEU A 40 7.53 -2.27 -21.25
CA LEU A 40 7.24 -3.65 -20.86
C LEU A 40 8.05 -4.60 -21.74
N ARG A 41 8.80 -5.50 -21.13
CA ARG A 41 9.64 -6.52 -21.82
C ARG A 41 9.38 -7.90 -21.24
N VAL A 42 9.59 -8.94 -22.05
CA VAL A 42 9.57 -10.33 -21.58
C VAL A 42 10.94 -10.69 -21.03
N VAL A 43 10.98 -11.47 -19.95
CA VAL A 43 12.19 -11.97 -19.32
C VAL A 43 12.37 -13.43 -19.67
N GLU A 44 13.50 -13.76 -20.27
CA GLU A 44 13.94 -15.12 -20.53
C GLU A 44 14.30 -15.78 -19.19
N GLN A 45 13.55 -16.81 -18.79
CA GLN A 45 13.65 -17.38 -17.42
C GLN A 45 14.97 -18.12 -17.19
N THR A 46 15.60 -18.62 -18.25
CA THR A 46 16.86 -19.36 -18.16
C THR A 46 18.06 -18.45 -17.95
N THR A 47 18.11 -17.32 -18.67
CA THR A 47 19.23 -16.38 -18.66
C THR A 47 19.00 -15.14 -17.80
N GLY A 48 17.75 -14.86 -17.45
CA GLY A 48 17.32 -13.62 -16.79
C GLY A 48 17.37 -12.39 -17.71
N GLN A 49 17.66 -12.55 -19.00
CA GLN A 49 17.78 -11.44 -19.93
C GLN A 49 16.41 -10.93 -20.39
N ARG A 50 16.35 -9.64 -20.68
CA ARG A 50 15.14 -8.97 -21.20
C ARG A 50 15.12 -9.06 -22.72
N SER A 51 13.95 -9.33 -23.29
CA SER A 51 13.74 -9.33 -24.73
C SER A 51 14.10 -7.97 -25.35
N ILE A 52 14.58 -8.00 -26.60
CA ILE A 52 14.81 -6.77 -27.37
C ILE A 52 13.46 -6.20 -27.80
N GLY A 53 13.28 -4.89 -27.63
CA GLY A 53 12.06 -4.18 -28.04
C GLY A 53 10.96 -4.13 -26.97
N HIS A 54 9.74 -3.84 -27.42
CA HIS A 54 8.54 -3.70 -26.59
C HIS A 54 7.68 -4.95 -26.70
N HIS A 55 7.12 -5.42 -25.59
CA HIS A 55 6.05 -6.42 -25.61
C HIS A 55 4.74 -5.75 -26.02
N MET A 56 4.21 -6.15 -27.18
CA MET A 56 2.96 -5.61 -27.74
C MET A 56 1.80 -6.62 -27.70
N GLY A 57 2.06 -7.85 -27.23
CA GLY A 57 1.09 -8.93 -27.18
C GLY A 57 0.26 -8.95 -25.90
N LYS A 58 -0.68 -9.91 -25.83
CA LYS A 58 -1.37 -10.24 -24.58
C LYS A 58 -0.39 -10.77 -23.54
N LEU A 59 -0.77 -10.71 -22.27
CA LEU A 59 -0.01 -11.40 -21.23
C LEU A 59 -0.29 -12.90 -21.30
N GLU A 60 0.75 -13.70 -21.15
CA GLU A 60 0.70 -15.15 -21.20
C GLU A 60 1.05 -15.72 -19.82
N THR A 61 0.27 -16.71 -19.39
CA THR A 61 0.52 -17.39 -18.12
C THR A 61 1.86 -18.09 -18.14
N GLY A 62 2.63 -17.90 -17.07
CA GLY A 62 3.96 -18.50 -16.93
C GLY A 62 5.10 -17.68 -17.55
N GLN A 63 4.80 -16.58 -18.24
CA GLN A 63 5.82 -15.60 -18.62
C GLN A 63 6.13 -14.62 -17.47
N ILE A 64 7.36 -14.12 -17.46
CA ILE A 64 7.80 -13.06 -16.55
C ILE A 64 8.02 -11.80 -17.37
N TYR A 65 7.46 -10.69 -16.92
CA TYR A 65 7.59 -9.39 -17.54
C TYR A 65 8.45 -8.46 -16.69
N SER A 66 9.13 -7.50 -17.32
CA SER A 66 9.94 -6.48 -16.66
C SER A 66 9.48 -5.09 -17.09
N GLY A 67 9.33 -4.18 -16.12
CA GLY A 67 8.93 -2.79 -16.36
C GLY A 67 7.43 -2.60 -16.54
N GLY A 68 7.04 -1.81 -17.54
CA GLY A 68 5.64 -1.47 -17.80
C GLY A 68 5.10 -0.33 -16.94
N SER A 69 3.79 -0.12 -17.04
CA SER A 69 3.02 0.79 -16.18
C SER A 69 1.79 0.07 -15.63
N CYS A 70 1.27 0.59 -14.52
CA CYS A 70 0.08 0.07 -13.85
C CYS A 70 -1.16 0.13 -14.75
N GLU A 71 -1.30 1.19 -15.54
CA GLU A 71 -2.39 1.34 -16.50
C GLU A 71 -2.32 0.28 -17.61
N VAL A 72 -1.16 0.13 -18.25
CA VAL A 72 -0.95 -0.89 -19.29
C VAL A 72 -1.21 -2.29 -18.72
N PHE A 73 -0.69 -2.58 -17.53
CA PHE A 73 -0.92 -3.87 -16.89
C PHE A 73 -2.40 -4.11 -16.57
N SER A 74 -3.11 -3.12 -16.01
CA SER A 74 -4.56 -3.20 -15.72
C SER A 74 -5.38 -3.49 -16.98
N ASN A 75 -5.04 -2.81 -18.08
CA ASN A 75 -5.69 -2.99 -19.37
C ASN A 75 -5.42 -4.39 -19.93
N LEU A 76 -4.19 -4.88 -19.84
CA LEU A 76 -3.80 -6.21 -20.34
C LEU A 76 -4.47 -7.36 -19.58
N ILE A 77 -4.69 -7.21 -18.27
CA ILE A 77 -5.42 -8.19 -17.47
C ILE A 77 -6.95 -8.02 -17.55
N GLY A 78 -7.43 -6.97 -18.22
CA GLY A 78 -8.86 -6.68 -18.38
C GLY A 78 -9.58 -6.31 -17.07
N ALA A 79 -8.85 -5.84 -16.06
CA ALA A 79 -9.41 -5.50 -14.75
C ALA A 79 -9.68 -4.00 -14.63
N ARG A 80 -10.82 -3.63 -14.05
CA ARG A 80 -11.12 -2.23 -13.70
C ARG A 80 -10.70 -1.94 -12.27
N GLY A 81 -10.64 -0.66 -11.90
CA GLY A 81 -10.06 -0.22 -10.63
C GLY A 81 -10.54 -1.02 -9.41
N LYS A 82 -11.87 -1.11 -9.23
CA LYS A 82 -12.50 -1.83 -8.12
C LYS A 82 -12.33 -3.36 -8.15
N ASP A 83 -11.94 -3.93 -9.29
CA ASP A 83 -11.75 -5.37 -9.45
C ASP A 83 -10.41 -5.82 -8.87
N VAL A 84 -9.46 -4.88 -8.68
CA VAL A 84 -8.11 -5.16 -8.17
C VAL A 84 -7.98 -4.82 -6.68
N LEU A 85 -7.38 -5.73 -5.91
CA LEU A 85 -6.88 -5.48 -4.55
C LEU A 85 -5.35 -5.52 -4.56
N TYR A 86 -4.72 -4.36 -4.37
CA TYR A 86 -3.28 -4.23 -4.36
C TYR A 86 -2.74 -4.27 -2.93
N VAL A 87 -1.81 -5.19 -2.68
CA VAL A 87 -1.22 -5.46 -1.36
C VAL A 87 0.21 -4.96 -1.34
N GLY A 88 0.57 -4.14 -0.35
CA GLY A 88 1.94 -3.62 -0.20
C GLY A 88 2.17 -3.01 1.18
N ASP A 89 3.41 -2.67 1.47
CA ASP A 89 3.90 -2.13 2.74
C ASP A 89 4.26 -0.64 2.66
N HIS A 90 4.55 -0.13 1.46
CA HIS A 90 4.95 1.26 1.28
C HIS A 90 3.75 2.19 1.10
N ILE A 91 3.31 2.89 2.16
CA ILE A 91 2.10 3.73 2.15
C ILE A 91 2.04 4.73 0.97
N PHE A 92 3.16 5.37 0.62
CA PHE A 92 3.19 6.33 -0.48
C PHE A 92 3.22 5.67 -1.86
N GLY A 93 4.17 4.75 -2.05
CA GLY A 93 4.41 4.13 -3.35
C GLY A 93 3.32 3.16 -3.73
N ASP A 94 2.80 2.38 -2.79
CA ASP A 94 1.86 1.30 -3.04
C ASP A 94 0.40 1.70 -2.83
N ILE A 95 0.08 2.42 -1.76
CA ILE A 95 -1.32 2.68 -1.39
C ILE A 95 -1.83 3.97 -2.02
N LEU A 96 -1.17 5.09 -1.75
CA LEU A 96 -1.65 6.40 -2.21
C LEU A 96 -1.65 6.52 -3.74
N LYS A 97 -0.62 5.99 -4.41
CA LYS A 97 -0.51 6.08 -5.88
C LYS A 97 -1.47 5.14 -6.60
N SER A 98 -1.59 3.87 -6.18
CA SER A 98 -2.53 2.94 -6.81
C SER A 98 -3.99 3.40 -6.67
N LYS A 99 -4.37 3.94 -5.51
CA LYS A 99 -5.72 4.48 -5.29
C LYS A 99 -5.99 5.72 -6.12
N LYS A 100 -5.03 6.66 -6.23
CA LYS A 100 -5.22 7.91 -6.99
C LYS A 100 -5.17 7.73 -8.50
N THR A 101 -4.25 6.90 -9.01
CA THR A 101 -4.04 6.76 -10.45
C THR A 101 -5.08 5.85 -11.11
N VAL A 102 -5.32 4.66 -10.54
CA VAL A 102 -6.11 3.60 -11.19
C VAL A 102 -7.35 3.18 -10.39
N GLY A 103 -7.56 3.77 -9.21
CA GLY A 103 -8.73 3.49 -8.37
C GLY A 103 -8.72 2.07 -7.78
N TRP A 104 -7.54 1.46 -7.63
CA TRP A 104 -7.42 0.13 -7.03
C TRP A 104 -7.84 0.12 -5.56
N ARG A 105 -8.45 -0.99 -5.12
CA ARG A 105 -8.58 -1.24 -3.68
C ARG A 105 -7.19 -1.58 -3.14
N THR A 106 -6.94 -1.22 -1.89
CA THR A 106 -5.60 -1.31 -1.30
C THR A 106 -5.63 -2.04 0.03
N TYR A 107 -4.64 -2.90 0.25
CA TYR A 107 -4.36 -3.53 1.54
C TYR A 107 -2.94 -3.14 1.97
N LEU A 108 -2.83 -2.41 3.08
CA LEU A 108 -1.54 -2.00 3.64
C LEU A 108 -1.08 -3.04 4.66
N VAL A 109 0.09 -3.62 4.41
CA VAL A 109 0.79 -4.50 5.36
C VAL A 109 1.66 -3.62 6.27
N ILE A 110 1.44 -3.70 7.58
CA ILE A 110 2.23 -2.97 8.58
C ILE A 110 2.80 -4.01 9.57
N PRO A 111 4.02 -4.53 9.36
CA PRO A 111 4.60 -5.55 10.22
C PRO A 111 4.71 -5.11 11.69
N GLU A 112 5.00 -3.84 11.93
CA GLU A 112 5.20 -3.24 13.25
C GLU A 112 3.89 -3.13 14.05
N LEU A 113 2.75 -3.14 13.38
CA LEU A 113 1.44 -2.91 13.99
C LEU A 113 1.11 -3.94 15.08
N ALA A 114 1.60 -5.17 14.94
CA ALA A 114 1.42 -6.20 15.97
C ALA A 114 2.06 -5.78 17.30
N ASN A 115 3.26 -5.21 17.25
CA ASN A 115 3.95 -4.71 18.43
C ASN A 115 3.31 -3.40 18.95
N GLU A 116 2.91 -2.50 18.06
CA GLU A 116 2.21 -1.26 18.42
C GLU A 116 0.90 -1.56 19.18
N ILE A 117 0.09 -2.52 18.70
CA ILE A 117 -1.13 -2.95 19.39
C ILE A 117 -0.82 -3.48 20.80
N TYR A 118 0.26 -4.26 20.94
CA TYR A 118 0.67 -4.77 22.25
C TYR A 118 1.06 -3.64 23.22
N VAL A 119 1.90 -2.71 22.78
CA VAL A 119 2.34 -1.57 23.60
C VAL A 119 1.16 -0.67 23.94
N TRP A 120 0.32 -0.34 22.95
CA TRP A 120 -0.89 0.46 23.14
C TRP A 120 -1.81 -0.14 24.20
N LYS A 121 -2.08 -1.45 24.14
CA LYS A 121 -2.88 -2.14 25.16
C LYS A 121 -2.23 -2.06 26.55
N LYS A 122 -0.91 -2.30 26.63
CA LYS A 122 -0.17 -2.30 27.90
C LYS A 122 -0.07 -0.92 28.55
N LYS A 123 -0.02 0.15 27.74
CA LYS A 123 0.19 1.53 28.19
C LYS A 123 -1.08 2.39 28.08
N LYS A 124 -2.25 1.78 27.87
CA LYS A 124 -3.53 2.46 27.68
C LYS A 124 -3.84 3.50 28.77
N ALA A 125 -3.54 3.22 30.03
CA ALA A 125 -3.78 4.16 31.13
C ALA A 125 -3.07 5.52 30.95
N LEU A 126 -1.87 5.54 30.36
CA LEU A 126 -1.15 6.79 30.06
C LEU A 126 -1.85 7.59 28.96
N PHE A 127 -2.39 6.88 27.96
CA PHE A 127 -3.16 7.51 26.89
C PHE A 127 -4.47 8.10 27.42
N ASP A 128 -5.16 7.38 28.32
CA ASP A 128 -6.39 7.86 28.95
C ASP A 128 -6.10 9.11 29.81
N GLN A 129 -4.98 9.14 30.56
CA GLN A 129 -4.54 10.33 31.29
C GLN A 129 -4.26 11.52 30.38
N LEU A 130 -3.63 11.30 29.22
CA LEU A 130 -3.38 12.35 28.24
C LEU A 130 -4.70 12.94 27.73
N GLN A 131 -5.69 12.09 27.45
CA GLN A 131 -7.01 12.52 27.01
C GLN A 131 -7.73 13.37 28.07
N ASP A 132 -7.61 13.01 29.35
CA ASP A 132 -8.19 13.77 30.45
C ASP A 132 -7.55 15.16 30.59
N LEU A 133 -6.24 15.26 30.39
CA LEU A 133 -5.51 16.53 30.38
C LEU A 133 -5.92 17.41 29.20
N ASP A 134 -6.05 16.84 27.99
CA ASP A 134 -6.52 17.57 26.81
C ASP A 134 -7.92 18.14 27.01
N ASN A 135 -8.84 17.35 27.60
CA ASN A 135 -10.18 17.81 27.93
C ASN A 135 -10.18 18.93 28.98
N SER A 136 -9.29 18.83 29.97
CA SER A 136 -9.14 19.86 31.03
C SER A 136 -8.60 21.18 30.48
N LEU A 137 -7.64 21.10 29.54
CA LEU A 137 -7.13 22.25 28.81
C LEU A 137 -8.24 22.91 28.00
N GLU A 138 -9.02 22.14 27.24
CA GLU A 138 -10.13 22.68 26.44
C GLU A 138 -11.15 23.43 27.30
N ASN A 139 -11.55 22.85 28.43
CA ASN A 139 -12.48 23.51 29.36
C ASN A 139 -11.90 24.83 29.89
N SER A 140 -10.62 24.84 30.27
CA SER A 140 -9.96 26.06 30.75
C SER A 140 -9.94 27.15 29.68
N TYR A 141 -9.61 26.81 28.43
CA TYR A 141 -9.65 27.77 27.32
C TYR A 141 -11.05 28.31 27.04
N ARG A 142 -12.10 27.47 27.13
CA ARG A 142 -13.49 27.91 27.00
C ARG A 142 -13.89 28.89 28.11
N TYR A 143 -13.53 28.62 29.36
CA TYR A 143 -13.80 29.53 30.47
C TYR A 143 -13.09 30.87 30.29
N VAL A 144 -11.80 30.85 29.93
CA VAL A 144 -11.03 32.07 29.69
C VAL A 144 -11.63 32.88 28.53
N GLY A 145 -11.95 32.23 27.41
CA GLY A 145 -12.59 32.87 26.27
C GLY A 145 -13.95 33.48 26.61
N ALA A 146 -14.80 32.77 27.37
CA ALA A 146 -16.08 33.29 27.85
C ALA A 146 -15.92 34.46 28.82
N TYR A 147 -14.90 34.44 29.69
CA TYR A 147 -14.58 35.54 30.58
C TYR A 147 -14.20 36.82 29.82
N TYR A 148 -13.31 36.73 28.82
CA TYR A 148 -12.93 37.89 28.01
C TYR A 148 -14.10 38.42 27.18
N PHE A 149 -14.90 37.53 26.57
CA PHE A 149 -16.09 37.94 25.81
C PHE A 149 -17.15 38.64 26.68
N SER A 150 -17.31 38.18 27.93
CA SER A 150 -18.17 38.84 28.90
C SER A 150 -17.65 40.23 29.27
N ILE A 151 -16.35 40.40 29.52
CA ILE A 151 -15.75 41.69 29.87
C ILE A 151 -15.90 42.71 28.73
N ASP A 152 -15.62 42.30 27.49
CA ASP A 152 -15.74 43.19 26.32
C ASP A 152 -17.20 43.60 26.05
N SER A 153 -18.16 42.73 26.37
CA SER A 153 -19.60 43.05 26.28
C SER A 153 -20.05 44.05 27.36
N PHE A 154 -19.46 44.00 28.56
CA PHE A 154 -19.73 44.98 29.63
C PHE A 154 -19.02 46.32 29.42
N ALA A 155 -17.86 46.33 28.76
CA ALA A 155 -17.12 47.55 28.46
C ALA A 155 -17.70 48.36 27.27
N SER A 156 -18.67 47.79 26.55
CA SER A 156 -19.30 48.39 25.36
C SER A 156 -20.69 49.02 25.62
N ILE A 157 -21.10 49.15 26.88
CA ILE A 157 -22.34 49.83 27.34
C ILE A 157 -21.95 51.09 28.13
#